data_AF-A0A9W9JXZ3-F1
#
_entry.id   AF-A0A9W9JXZ3-F1
#
_cell.length_a   1.000
_cell.length_b   1.000
_cell.length_c   1.000
_cell.angle_alpha   90.00
_cell.angle_beta   90.00
_cell.angle_gamma   90.00
#
_symmetry.space_group_name_H-M   'P 1'
#
loop_
_entity.id
_entity.type
_entity.pdbx_description
1 polymer ?
#
loop_
_entity_poly.entity_id
_entity_poly.type
_entity_poly.pdbx_seq_one_letter_code
_entity_poly.pdbx_strand_id
1 'polypeptide(L)'
;MTQASHWLTVYRTGDRGFLRADGALFLVGRMDGDTQVKLRGFRIELAEVENAIIKTAEGKLAHAVLNLREEHENKFLVAHVVFSSGNDQIEQQALVNKLQATLPVPEYMRPAMIIPLDEILLTAHFKVNRKAIQALPLDAASVVGQASLNRKITPREQDLESLWRSVLPVSSLHSITSTTNLFHVGGSSLPLVKVQRLIKDKLLAAPKLNELMNAGRLAEMASLIETTLSSCIDWDAEVSIPESWEIEFSNIVGSAPRSAQEGVQVLLTGAKGYLGRHLPQLIQSSNISKIFCLVRLGTDMEAIRAEFEHFASETDVILHLAANRFFWDDYEILRSVNLFLVKEIARLALGRRIPIHFLSSGAIRVYEDLDARKLYENTASDNARLPPDDGSDGFAVPETDEMVNQLVNVVRNLGIRSAMNELAGWADTIPMHFTVEIVRTALLDQDNISALTVVEHPAERRIDWRRFIEALTTDTQLCELPSMPTLLWIGEAKRAGFSYFMPSHRLIVKSDTGDIVSRR
;
A
#
# COMPACT_ATOMS: atom_id res chain seq x y z
N MET A 1 -28.84 -40.37 -22.63
CA MET A 1 -27.45 -39.90 -22.42
C MET A 1 -27.50 -38.39 -22.55
N THR A 2 -27.31 -37.59 -21.52
CA THR A 2 -26.17 -37.58 -20.59
C THR A 2 -26.58 -37.03 -19.21
N GLN A 3 -25.99 -37.65 -18.17
CA GLN A 3 -25.93 -37.14 -16.80
C GLN A 3 -25.30 -35.75 -16.76
N ALA A 4 -25.88 -34.84 -15.98
CA ALA A 4 -25.16 -33.72 -15.37
C ALA A 4 -25.95 -33.18 -14.16
N SER A 5 -26.19 -34.02 -13.15
CA SER A 5 -26.58 -33.57 -11.81
C SER A 5 -25.32 -33.45 -10.93
N HIS A 6 -24.45 -32.50 -11.25
CA HIS A 6 -23.23 -32.21 -10.46
C HIS A 6 -23.40 -31.05 -9.46
N TRP A 7 -24.57 -30.44 -9.35
CA TRP A 7 -24.81 -29.41 -8.35
C TRP A 7 -25.26 -30.06 -7.04
N LEU A 8 -24.29 -30.46 -6.21
CA LEU A 8 -24.55 -31.02 -4.87
C LEU A 8 -25.09 -29.97 -3.89
N THR A 9 -24.89 -28.68 -4.18
CA THR A 9 -25.29 -27.56 -3.32
C THR A 9 -25.70 -26.37 -4.18
N VAL A 10 -26.81 -25.72 -3.83
CA VAL A 10 -27.29 -24.50 -4.50
C VAL A 10 -27.23 -23.36 -3.50
N TYR A 11 -26.56 -22.25 -3.86
CA TYR A 11 -26.45 -21.07 -3.01
C TYR A 11 -27.62 -20.10 -3.27
N ARG A 12 -28.47 -19.91 -2.27
CA ARG A 12 -29.57 -18.93 -2.33
C ARG A 12 -28.99 -17.53 -2.13
N THR A 13 -28.74 -16.81 -3.23
CA THR A 13 -28.14 -15.47 -3.19
C THR A 13 -29.03 -14.45 -2.47
N GLY A 14 -30.35 -14.55 -2.61
CA GLY A 14 -31.31 -13.54 -2.16
C GLY A 14 -31.55 -12.41 -3.16
N ASP A 15 -30.87 -12.44 -4.31
CA ASP A 15 -31.11 -11.54 -5.42
C ASP A 15 -32.36 -11.96 -6.20
N ARG A 16 -33.20 -10.99 -6.52
CA ARG A 16 -34.37 -11.16 -7.39
C ARG A 16 -34.04 -10.64 -8.78
N GLY A 17 -34.26 -11.45 -9.79
CA GLY A 17 -34.00 -11.10 -11.17
C GLY A 17 -34.72 -12.01 -12.14
N PHE A 18 -34.50 -11.78 -13.44
CA PHE A 18 -35.00 -12.64 -14.50
C PHE A 18 -33.93 -12.82 -15.60
N LEU A 19 -33.98 -13.96 -16.27
CA LEU A 19 -33.13 -14.27 -17.42
C LEU A 19 -33.86 -13.89 -18.71
N ARG A 20 -33.19 -13.17 -19.59
CA ARG A 20 -33.71 -12.84 -20.93
C ARG A 20 -33.41 -13.95 -21.93
N ALA A 21 -34.13 -13.94 -23.05
CA ALA A 21 -33.97 -14.90 -24.13
C ALA A 21 -32.59 -14.87 -24.80
N ASP A 22 -31.86 -13.76 -24.67
CA ASP A 22 -30.47 -13.57 -25.13
C ASP A 22 -29.42 -14.12 -24.14
N GLY A 23 -29.86 -14.65 -22.99
CA GLY A 23 -28.98 -15.18 -21.94
C GLY A 23 -28.51 -14.15 -20.91
N ALA A 24 -28.91 -12.88 -21.01
CA ALA A 24 -28.56 -11.86 -20.02
C ALA A 24 -29.41 -11.98 -18.75
N LEU A 25 -28.77 -11.90 -17.58
CA LEU A 25 -29.43 -11.90 -16.27
C LEU A 25 -29.68 -10.45 -15.79
N PHE A 26 -30.94 -10.08 -15.58
CA PHE A 26 -31.33 -8.76 -15.08
C PHE A 26 -31.63 -8.81 -13.58
N LEU A 27 -30.89 -8.02 -12.80
CA LEU A 27 -31.08 -7.88 -11.36
C LEU A 27 -32.15 -6.81 -11.09
N VAL A 28 -33.26 -7.20 -10.46
CA VAL A 28 -34.39 -6.31 -10.14
C VAL A 28 -34.31 -5.79 -8.70
N GLY A 29 -33.66 -6.53 -7.79
CA GLY A 29 -33.53 -6.15 -6.39
C GLY A 29 -33.18 -7.35 -5.51
N ARG A 30 -33.51 -7.29 -4.22
CA ARG A 30 -33.43 -8.44 -3.29
C ARG A 30 -34.82 -9.01 -2.99
N MET A 31 -34.89 -10.23 -2.45
CA MET A 31 -36.15 -10.82 -1.98
C MET A 31 -36.73 -10.04 -0.80
N ASP A 32 -38.06 -10.03 -0.66
CA ASP A 32 -38.72 -9.43 0.50
C ASP A 32 -38.32 -10.15 1.80
N GLY A 33 -37.90 -9.39 2.81
CA GLY A 33 -37.41 -9.91 4.10
C GLY A 33 -35.89 -10.09 4.20
N ASP A 34 -35.15 -9.89 3.12
CA ASP A 34 -33.69 -9.78 3.16
C ASP A 34 -33.28 -8.47 3.84
N THR A 35 -32.50 -8.56 4.91
CA THR A 35 -32.04 -7.40 5.72
C THR A 35 -30.68 -6.89 5.26
N GLN A 36 -30.21 -7.32 4.11
CA GLN A 36 -28.95 -6.87 3.57
C GLN A 36 -29.06 -5.58 2.78
N VAL A 37 -28.13 -4.65 3.02
CA VAL A 37 -27.99 -3.42 2.23
C VAL A 37 -26.58 -3.24 1.70
N LYS A 38 -26.48 -2.52 0.57
CA LYS A 38 -25.22 -1.99 0.06
C LYS A 38 -25.11 -0.52 0.42
N LEU A 39 -24.17 -0.19 1.30
CA LEU A 39 -23.84 1.18 1.65
C LEU A 39 -22.38 1.42 1.30
N ARG A 40 -22.12 2.31 0.33
CA ARG A 40 -20.77 2.83 0.03
C ARG A 40 -19.76 1.74 -0.36
N GLY A 41 -20.23 0.72 -1.07
CA GLY A 41 -19.45 -0.44 -1.49
C GLY A 41 -19.40 -1.57 -0.44
N PHE A 42 -19.88 -1.33 0.78
CA PHE A 42 -19.93 -2.34 1.83
C PHE A 42 -21.25 -3.09 1.82
N ARG A 43 -21.15 -4.41 2.01
CA ARG A 43 -22.28 -5.31 2.26
C ARG A 43 -22.52 -5.30 3.77
N ILE A 44 -23.64 -4.72 4.19
CA ILE A 44 -24.02 -4.61 5.61
C ILE A 44 -25.24 -5.48 5.85
N GLU A 45 -25.15 -6.36 6.85
CA GLU A 45 -26.29 -7.12 7.36
C GLU A 45 -26.97 -6.27 8.44
N LEU A 46 -28.13 -5.68 8.15
CA LEU A 46 -28.79 -4.77 9.09
C LEU A 46 -29.08 -5.46 10.44
N ALA A 47 -29.43 -6.75 10.41
CA ALA A 47 -29.70 -7.55 11.60
C ALA A 47 -28.48 -7.68 12.54
N GLU A 48 -27.26 -7.67 12.01
CA GLU A 48 -26.04 -7.70 12.83
C GLU A 48 -25.94 -6.45 13.71
N VAL A 49 -26.17 -5.29 13.09
CA VAL A 49 -26.15 -4.00 13.79
C VAL A 49 -27.34 -3.86 14.73
N GLU A 50 -28.55 -4.30 14.33
CA GLU A 50 -29.73 -4.36 15.21
C GLU A 50 -29.44 -5.18 16.47
N ASN A 51 -28.82 -6.36 16.33
CA ASN A 51 -28.44 -7.21 17.46
C ASN A 51 -27.37 -6.56 18.34
N ALA A 52 -26.39 -5.88 17.74
CA ALA A 52 -25.38 -5.13 18.49
C ALA A 52 -26.04 -4.03 19.35
N ILE A 53 -27.00 -3.29 18.79
CA ILE A 53 -27.77 -2.26 19.51
C ILE A 53 -28.52 -2.87 20.69
N ILE A 54 -29.25 -3.97 20.48
CA ILE A 54 -30.01 -4.65 21.54
C ILE A 54 -29.08 -5.17 22.65
N LYS A 55 -27.93 -5.74 22.29
CA LYS A 55 -26.96 -6.27 23.26
C LYS A 55 -26.34 -5.14 24.10
N THR A 56 -25.92 -4.04 23.47
CA THR A 56 -25.35 -2.87 24.18
C THR A 56 -26.37 -2.17 25.07
N ALA A 57 -27.66 -2.31 24.77
CA ALA A 57 -28.75 -1.76 25.58
C ALA A 57 -29.05 -2.55 26.86
N GLU A 58 -28.47 -3.74 27.05
CA GLU A 58 -28.54 -4.50 28.31
C GLU A 58 -29.99 -4.66 28.85
N GLY A 59 -30.94 -4.95 27.95
CA GLY A 59 -32.36 -5.18 28.29
C GLY A 59 -33.23 -3.92 28.36
N LYS A 60 -32.65 -2.72 28.19
CA LYS A 60 -33.39 -1.45 28.19
C LYS A 60 -34.16 -1.17 26.89
N LEU A 61 -33.89 -1.92 25.82
CA LEU A 61 -34.62 -1.84 24.55
C LEU A 61 -35.41 -3.12 24.29
N ALA A 62 -36.68 -2.96 23.91
CA ALA A 62 -37.54 -4.05 23.46
C ALA A 62 -37.30 -4.39 21.97
N HIS A 63 -37.09 -3.36 21.14
CA HIS A 63 -36.86 -3.52 19.71
C HIS A 63 -35.83 -2.52 19.18
N ALA A 64 -35.11 -2.93 18.12
CA ALA A 64 -34.25 -2.08 17.32
C ALA A 64 -34.44 -2.47 15.85
N VAL A 65 -34.70 -1.48 15.00
CA VAL A 65 -34.86 -1.68 13.56
C VAL A 65 -33.99 -0.69 12.81
N LEU A 66 -33.08 -1.22 12.00
CA LEU A 66 -32.15 -0.44 11.22
C LEU A 66 -32.64 -0.34 9.77
N ASN A 67 -32.58 0.85 9.20
CA ASN A 67 -32.95 1.09 7.81
C ASN A 67 -31.89 1.94 7.09
N LEU A 68 -31.73 1.71 5.79
CA LEU A 68 -30.98 2.59 4.90
C LEU A 68 -31.89 3.74 4.44
N ARG A 69 -31.48 4.98 4.69
CA ARG A 69 -32.12 6.21 4.20
C ARG A 69 -31.27 6.83 3.10
N GLU A 70 -31.91 7.58 2.22
CA GLU A 70 -31.26 8.33 1.14
C GLU A 70 -31.87 9.73 1.09
N GLU A 71 -31.05 10.75 1.37
CA GLU A 71 -31.43 12.17 1.24
C GLU A 71 -30.35 12.90 0.45
N HIS A 72 -30.73 13.72 -0.52
CA HIS A 72 -29.79 14.54 -1.32
C HIS A 72 -28.58 13.75 -1.84
N GLU A 73 -28.80 12.54 -2.37
CA GLU A 73 -27.79 11.58 -2.86
C GLU A 73 -26.87 10.95 -1.79
N ASN A 74 -27.08 11.29 -0.51
CA ASN A 74 -26.38 10.69 0.62
C ASN A 74 -27.18 9.54 1.22
N LYS A 75 -26.60 8.33 1.15
CA LYS A 75 -27.12 7.14 1.81
C LYS A 75 -26.55 7.02 3.22
N PHE A 76 -27.38 6.76 4.23
CA PHE A 76 -26.95 6.58 5.63
C PHE A 76 -27.89 5.63 6.38
N LEU A 77 -27.43 5.11 7.52
CA LEU A 77 -28.21 4.20 8.35
C LEU A 77 -28.95 4.98 9.44
N VAL A 78 -30.22 4.63 9.69
CA VAL A 78 -31.02 5.15 10.80
C VAL A 78 -31.57 3.99 11.61
N ALA A 79 -31.27 3.99 12.90
CA ALA A 79 -31.82 3.03 13.85
C ALA A 79 -33.06 3.62 14.52
N HIS A 80 -34.16 2.87 14.50
CA HIS A 80 -35.34 3.19 15.31
C HIS A 80 -35.39 2.20 16.47
N VAL A 81 -35.54 2.70 17.69
CA VAL A 81 -35.47 1.89 18.92
C VAL A 81 -36.72 2.06 19.76
N VAL A 82 -37.21 0.97 20.35
CA VAL A 82 -38.34 0.98 21.29
C VAL A 82 -37.82 0.59 22.66
N PHE A 83 -38.06 1.43 23.67
CA PHE A 83 -37.59 1.18 25.03
C PHE A 83 -38.46 0.15 25.75
N SER A 84 -37.84 -0.63 26.62
CA SER A 84 -38.55 -1.47 27.59
C SER A 84 -39.28 -0.59 28.60
N SER A 85 -40.38 -1.09 29.17
CA SER A 85 -41.14 -0.38 30.20
C SER A 85 -40.28 0.00 31.41
N GLY A 86 -40.47 1.22 31.93
CA GLY A 86 -39.82 1.69 33.17
C GLY A 86 -38.58 2.57 32.98
N ASN A 87 -38.20 2.92 31.75
CA ASN A 87 -37.13 3.89 31.50
C ASN A 87 -37.69 5.32 31.36
N ASP A 88 -37.18 6.27 32.15
CA ASP A 88 -37.55 7.68 32.03
C ASP A 88 -36.86 8.38 30.85
N GLN A 89 -37.26 9.60 30.49
CA GLN A 89 -36.67 10.33 29.35
C GLN A 89 -35.16 10.60 29.50
N ILE A 90 -34.65 10.76 30.72
CA ILE A 90 -33.22 11.02 30.98
C ILE A 90 -32.43 9.74 30.70
N GLU A 91 -32.90 8.61 31.18
CA GLU A 91 -32.32 7.30 30.93
C GLU A 91 -32.33 6.93 29.45
N GLN A 92 -33.44 7.25 28.75
CA GLN A 92 -33.55 7.06 27.31
C GLN A 92 -32.50 7.85 26.54
N GLN A 93 -32.36 9.15 26.84
CA GLN A 93 -31.37 10.01 26.19
C GLN A 93 -29.94 9.58 26.51
N ALA A 94 -29.66 9.18 27.76
CA ALA A 94 -28.35 8.66 28.16
C ALA A 94 -27.98 7.38 27.39
N LEU A 95 -28.96 6.47 27.18
CA LEU A 95 -28.73 5.26 26.41
C LEU A 95 -28.49 5.55 24.92
N VAL A 96 -29.27 6.44 24.31
CA VAL A 96 -29.05 6.88 22.93
C VAL A 96 -27.62 7.43 22.75
N ASN A 97 -27.17 8.28 23.67
CA ASN A 97 -25.82 8.83 23.66
C ASN A 97 -24.75 7.73 23.83
N LYS A 98 -24.97 6.77 24.75
CA LYS A 98 -24.08 5.61 24.93
C LYS A 98 -23.98 4.79 23.64
N LEU A 99 -25.10 4.47 23.00
CA LEU A 99 -25.15 3.70 21.76
C LEU A 99 -24.40 4.43 20.64
N GLN A 100 -24.61 5.73 20.46
CA GLN A 100 -23.89 6.52 19.44
C GLN A 100 -22.37 6.56 19.68
N ALA A 101 -21.92 6.53 20.95
CA ALA A 101 -20.51 6.60 21.29
C ALA A 101 -19.80 5.24 21.30
N THR A 102 -20.50 4.16 21.67
CA THR A 102 -19.85 2.89 22.08
C THR A 102 -20.37 1.65 21.35
N LEU A 103 -21.13 1.81 20.25
CA LEU A 103 -21.64 0.65 19.50
C LEU A 103 -20.47 -0.20 18.95
N PRO A 104 -20.41 -1.51 19.27
CA PRO A 104 -19.28 -2.37 18.91
C PRO A 104 -19.41 -2.90 17.48
N VAL A 105 -19.53 -2.00 16.51
CA VAL A 105 -19.52 -2.29 15.07
C VAL A 105 -18.57 -1.31 14.37
N PRO A 106 -18.00 -1.68 13.21
CA PRO A 106 -17.19 -0.76 12.40
C PRO A 106 -17.92 0.56 12.12
N GLU A 107 -17.18 1.67 12.02
CA GLU A 107 -17.77 3.02 11.92
C GLU A 107 -18.73 3.17 10.72
N TYR A 108 -18.41 2.53 9.58
CA TYR A 108 -19.27 2.55 8.39
C TYR A 108 -20.60 1.78 8.55
N MET A 109 -20.73 0.93 9.58
CA MET A 109 -21.96 0.24 9.94
C MET A 109 -22.78 0.98 11.00
N ARG A 110 -22.20 2.02 11.64
CA ARG A 110 -22.89 2.74 12.70
C ARG A 110 -24.06 3.55 12.14
N PRO A 111 -25.22 3.55 12.82
CA PRO A 111 -26.31 4.41 12.45
C PRO A 111 -25.91 5.88 12.64
N ALA A 112 -26.21 6.72 11.64
CA ALA A 112 -26.04 8.15 11.74
C ALA A 112 -27.01 8.76 12.78
N MET A 113 -28.17 8.14 12.97
CA MET A 113 -29.21 8.59 13.89
C MET A 113 -29.82 7.39 14.62
N ILE A 114 -30.12 7.58 15.91
CA ILE A 114 -30.87 6.61 16.72
C ILE A 114 -32.11 7.34 17.23
N ILE A 115 -33.29 6.93 16.77
CA ILE A 115 -34.56 7.62 17.00
C ILE A 115 -35.46 6.73 17.87
N PRO A 116 -35.85 7.18 19.07
CA PRO A 116 -36.84 6.48 19.88
C PRO A 116 -38.21 6.43 19.18
N LEU A 117 -38.89 5.29 19.28
CA LEU A 117 -40.29 5.11 18.90
C LEU A 117 -41.09 4.61 20.11
N ASP A 118 -42.34 5.05 20.21
CA ASP A 118 -43.26 4.58 21.25
C ASP A 118 -43.59 3.10 21.07
N GLU A 119 -43.81 2.67 19.82
CA GLU A 119 -44.09 1.28 19.47
C GLU A 119 -43.50 0.90 18.11
N ILE A 120 -43.29 -0.40 17.88
CA ILE A 120 -42.80 -0.88 16.60
C ILE A 120 -43.96 -1.04 15.60
N LEU A 121 -43.83 -0.45 14.41
CA LEU A 121 -44.84 -0.58 13.37
C LEU A 121 -44.82 -2.00 12.79
N LEU A 122 -45.98 -2.66 12.75
CA LEU A 122 -46.17 -4.02 12.24
C LEU A 122 -46.99 -4.03 10.93
N THR A 123 -46.82 -5.09 10.15
CA THR A 123 -47.64 -5.42 8.97
C THR A 123 -48.91 -6.14 9.41
N ALA A 124 -49.87 -6.31 8.49
CA ALA A 124 -51.09 -7.10 8.74
C ALA A 124 -50.81 -8.57 9.16
N HIS A 125 -49.59 -9.07 8.95
CA HIS A 125 -49.15 -10.40 9.37
C HIS A 125 -48.29 -10.37 10.66
N PHE A 126 -48.37 -9.30 11.45
CA PHE A 126 -47.62 -9.11 12.70
C PHE A 126 -46.09 -9.15 12.56
N LYS A 127 -45.56 -8.97 11.35
CA LYS A 127 -44.11 -8.79 11.11
C LYS A 127 -43.75 -7.31 11.11
N VAL A 128 -42.53 -6.97 11.50
CA VAL A 128 -41.99 -5.59 11.44
C VAL A 128 -42.20 -4.97 10.06
N ASN A 129 -42.86 -3.81 10.02
CA ASN A 129 -43.11 -3.05 8.81
C ASN A 129 -41.97 -2.05 8.54
N ARG A 130 -40.82 -2.58 8.09
CA ARG A 130 -39.62 -1.77 7.80
C ARG A 130 -39.89 -0.62 6.82
N LYS A 131 -40.75 -0.82 5.81
CA LYS A 131 -41.12 0.22 4.84
C LYS A 131 -41.85 1.40 5.50
N ALA A 132 -42.78 1.12 6.41
CA ALA A 132 -43.47 2.17 7.16
C ALA A 132 -42.51 2.93 8.10
N ILE A 133 -41.63 2.22 8.80
CA ILE A 133 -40.60 2.83 9.66
C ILE A 133 -39.62 3.68 8.84
N GLN A 134 -39.23 3.20 7.65
CA GLN A 134 -38.39 3.93 6.70
C GLN A 134 -39.13 5.12 6.06
N ALA A 135 -40.45 5.27 6.20
CA ALA A 135 -41.18 6.42 5.68
C ALA A 135 -41.41 7.52 6.74
N LEU A 136 -41.09 7.25 8.02
CA LEU A 136 -41.24 8.24 9.09
C LEU A 136 -40.39 9.49 8.81
N PRO A 137 -40.88 10.69 9.13
CA PRO A 137 -40.10 11.92 8.95
C PRO A 137 -38.86 11.91 9.84
N LEU A 138 -37.76 12.47 9.32
CA LEU A 138 -36.54 12.70 10.09
C LEU A 138 -36.51 14.18 10.47
N ASP A 139 -36.49 14.49 11.77
CA ASP A 139 -36.30 15.88 12.20
C ASP A 139 -34.85 16.28 12.00
N ALA A 140 -34.59 17.18 11.04
CA ALA A 140 -33.26 17.66 10.67
C ALA A 140 -32.45 18.24 11.85
N ALA A 141 -33.12 18.66 12.94
CA ALA A 141 -32.49 19.14 14.16
C ALA A 141 -31.77 18.06 14.99
N SER A 142 -32.02 16.77 14.69
CA SER A 142 -31.40 15.63 15.39
C SER A 142 -30.16 15.06 14.67
N VAL A 143 -29.75 15.68 13.55
CA VAL A 143 -28.66 15.23 12.65
C VAL A 143 -27.26 15.54 13.19
N VAL A 144 -27.14 16.42 14.19
CA VAL A 144 -25.85 16.78 14.77
C VAL A 144 -25.93 16.58 16.28
N GLY A 145 -25.16 15.62 16.80
CA GLY A 145 -24.96 15.47 18.24
C GLY A 145 -24.58 16.83 18.82
N GLN A 146 -25.49 17.43 19.59
CA GLN A 146 -25.37 18.79 20.14
C GLN A 146 -24.22 18.94 21.16
N ALA A 147 -23.46 17.88 21.42
CA ALA A 147 -22.46 17.83 22.47
C ALA A 147 -21.11 18.52 22.12
N SER A 148 -20.89 19.05 20.90
CA SER A 148 -19.55 19.56 20.53
C SER A 148 -19.47 20.78 19.61
N LEU A 149 -20.55 21.53 19.43
CA LEU A 149 -20.50 22.81 18.68
C LEU A 149 -19.53 23.87 19.27
N ASN A 150 -18.97 23.62 20.47
CA ASN A 150 -18.17 24.59 21.22
C ASN A 150 -16.64 24.35 21.22
N ARG A 151 -16.11 23.31 20.56
CA ARG A 151 -14.65 23.10 20.47
C ARG A 151 -14.08 23.79 19.22
N LYS A 152 -13.05 24.64 19.42
CA LYS A 152 -12.30 25.22 18.30
C LYS A 152 -11.54 24.13 17.54
N ILE A 153 -11.66 24.14 16.21
CA ILE A 153 -10.93 23.25 15.30
C ILE A 153 -9.42 23.56 15.41
N THR A 154 -8.61 22.52 15.64
CA THR A 154 -7.14 22.60 15.71
C THR A 154 -6.54 22.86 14.32
N PRO A 155 -5.28 23.34 14.21
CA PRO A 155 -4.63 23.52 12.90
C PRO A 155 -4.62 22.23 12.05
N ARG A 156 -4.35 21.07 12.67
CA ARG A 156 -4.36 19.78 11.97
C ARG A 156 -5.74 19.39 11.46
N GLU A 157 -6.78 19.63 12.26
CA GLU A 157 -8.16 19.42 11.83
C GLU A 157 -8.55 20.39 10.70
N GLN A 158 -8.04 21.63 10.67
CA GLN A 158 -8.27 22.59 9.57
C GLN A 158 -7.61 22.14 8.26
N ASP A 159 -6.37 21.63 8.34
CA ASP A 159 -5.69 21.05 7.18
C ASP A 159 -6.49 19.88 6.63
N LEU A 160 -6.92 18.96 7.50
CA LEU A 160 -7.71 17.80 7.10
C LEU A 160 -9.09 18.18 6.56
N GLU A 161 -9.76 19.17 7.16
CA GLU A 161 -11.03 19.72 6.68
C GLU A 161 -10.88 20.24 5.24
N SER A 162 -9.77 20.93 4.94
CA SER A 162 -9.47 21.40 3.60
C SER A 162 -9.30 20.26 2.59
N LEU A 163 -8.69 19.14 3.01
CA LEU A 163 -8.62 17.93 2.18
C LEU A 163 -10.00 17.33 1.94
N TRP A 164 -10.83 17.21 2.99
CA TRP A 164 -12.20 16.69 2.86
C TRP A 164 -13.03 17.52 1.87
N ARG A 165 -12.96 18.85 1.97
CA ARG A 165 -13.63 19.78 1.04
C ARG A 165 -13.21 19.58 -0.42
N SER A 166 -11.96 19.18 -0.67
CA SER A 166 -11.47 18.94 -2.04
C SER A 166 -11.94 17.62 -2.66
N VAL A 167 -12.47 16.70 -1.84
CA VAL A 167 -12.86 15.36 -2.27
C VAL A 167 -14.37 15.12 -2.18
N LEU A 168 -15.04 15.71 -1.18
CA LEU A 168 -16.47 15.53 -0.95
C LEU A 168 -17.33 16.45 -1.84
N PRO A 169 -18.54 16.03 -2.22
CA PRO A 169 -19.46 16.87 -2.99
C PRO A 169 -19.87 18.15 -2.23
N VAL A 170 -19.99 19.27 -2.95
CA VAL A 170 -20.25 20.61 -2.39
C VAL A 170 -21.53 20.69 -1.56
N SER A 171 -22.55 19.87 -1.87
CA SER A 171 -23.82 19.79 -1.16
C SER A 171 -23.72 19.26 0.28
N SER A 172 -22.59 18.64 0.66
CA SER A 172 -22.41 18.01 1.98
C SER A 172 -21.69 18.89 3.01
N LEU A 173 -21.47 20.19 2.72
CA LEU A 173 -20.44 21.02 3.38
C LEU A 173 -20.96 22.13 4.31
N HIS A 174 -22.23 22.11 4.75
CA HIS A 174 -22.82 23.29 5.42
C HIS A 174 -22.24 23.64 6.80
N SER A 175 -21.55 22.72 7.50
CA SER A 175 -20.50 23.04 8.49
C SER A 175 -19.75 21.77 8.91
N ILE A 176 -18.44 21.73 8.71
CA ILE A 176 -17.59 20.64 9.24
C ILE A 176 -17.06 21.10 10.60
N THR A 177 -17.17 20.24 11.60
CA THR A 177 -16.72 20.45 12.98
C THR A 177 -15.76 19.32 13.36
N SER A 178 -15.06 19.47 14.50
CA SER A 178 -14.15 18.44 15.04
C SER A 178 -14.85 17.07 15.22
N THR A 179 -16.15 17.05 15.51
CA THR A 179 -16.95 15.81 15.64
C THR A 179 -17.68 15.38 14.38
N THR A 180 -17.55 16.11 13.27
CA THR A 180 -18.18 15.72 12.01
C THR A 180 -17.58 14.41 11.54
N ASN A 181 -18.45 13.43 11.31
CA ASN A 181 -18.04 12.14 10.77
C ASN A 181 -18.03 12.22 9.24
N LEU A 182 -16.91 11.87 8.61
CA LEU A 182 -16.72 11.85 7.16
C LEU A 182 -17.84 11.08 6.46
N PHE A 183 -18.20 9.94 7.04
CA PHE A 183 -19.24 9.07 6.55
C PHE A 183 -20.60 9.75 6.62
N HIS A 184 -20.89 10.65 7.54
CA HIS A 184 -22.20 11.30 7.57
C HIS A 184 -22.36 12.40 6.52
N VAL A 185 -21.24 12.94 6.01
CA VAL A 185 -21.22 14.03 5.02
C VAL A 185 -20.85 13.55 3.61
N GLY A 186 -21.32 12.36 3.22
CA GLY A 186 -21.13 11.83 1.86
C GLY A 186 -19.81 11.08 1.63
N GLY A 187 -19.00 10.88 2.67
CA GLY A 187 -17.80 10.05 2.60
C GLY A 187 -18.11 8.58 2.33
N SER A 188 -17.30 7.96 1.47
CA SER A 188 -17.31 6.52 1.20
C SER A 188 -15.88 6.00 1.01
N SER A 189 -15.72 4.70 0.73
CA SER A 189 -14.39 4.09 0.53
C SER A 189 -13.58 4.78 -0.58
N LEU A 190 -14.20 5.14 -1.71
CA LEU A 190 -13.51 5.79 -2.83
C LEU A 190 -13.05 7.24 -2.50
N PRO A 191 -13.91 8.15 -1.98
CA PRO A 191 -13.47 9.41 -1.37
C PRO A 191 -12.40 9.22 -0.30
N LEU A 192 -12.52 8.22 0.58
CA LEU A 192 -11.55 8.01 1.64
C LEU A 192 -10.17 7.61 1.10
N VAL A 193 -10.11 6.79 0.04
CA VAL A 193 -8.84 6.48 -0.65
C VAL A 193 -8.22 7.73 -1.26
N LYS A 194 -9.04 8.63 -1.83
CA LYS A 194 -8.55 9.93 -2.33
C LYS A 194 -8.05 10.83 -1.19
N VAL A 195 -8.77 10.90 -0.08
CA VAL A 195 -8.36 11.62 1.13
C VAL A 195 -7.05 11.04 1.68
N GLN A 196 -6.92 9.73 1.80
CA GLN A 196 -5.69 9.05 2.23
C GLN A 196 -4.49 9.44 1.36
N ARG A 197 -4.67 9.44 0.04
CA ARG A 197 -3.63 9.89 -0.88
C ARG A 197 -3.26 11.36 -0.64
N LEU A 198 -4.24 12.24 -0.46
CA LEU A 198 -3.98 13.66 -0.19
C LEU A 198 -3.32 13.89 1.18
N ILE A 199 -3.65 13.09 2.20
CA ILE A 199 -2.98 13.10 3.51
C ILE A 199 -1.50 12.74 3.31
N LYS A 200 -1.22 11.70 2.52
CA LYS A 200 0.15 11.30 2.17
C LYS A 200 0.91 12.41 1.44
N ASP A 201 0.31 12.99 0.42
CA ASP A 201 0.94 13.97 -0.44
C ASP A 201 1.15 15.33 0.26
N LYS A 202 0.18 15.77 1.08
CA LYS A 202 0.17 17.13 1.66
C LYS A 202 0.50 17.20 3.15
N LEU A 203 0.21 16.15 3.91
CA LEU A 203 0.45 16.09 5.36
C LEU A 203 1.59 15.15 5.74
N LEU A 204 2.23 14.50 4.75
CA LEU A 204 3.38 13.61 4.90
C LEU A 204 3.14 12.46 5.90
N ALA A 205 1.88 12.03 6.04
CA ALA A 205 1.48 10.92 6.89
C ALA A 205 0.81 9.83 6.04
N ALA A 206 1.06 8.56 6.36
CA ALA A 206 0.53 7.43 5.61
C ALA A 206 -0.29 6.47 6.49
N PRO A 207 -1.33 6.95 7.20
CA PRO A 207 -2.17 6.08 8.02
C PRO A 207 -2.82 4.99 7.17
N LYS A 208 -2.98 3.79 7.74
CA LYS A 208 -3.58 2.67 7.02
C LYS A 208 -5.06 2.95 6.74
N LEU A 209 -5.57 2.45 5.61
CA LEU A 209 -6.96 2.71 5.20
C LEU A 209 -7.97 2.21 6.24
N ASN A 210 -7.70 1.06 6.87
CA ASN A 210 -8.54 0.52 7.94
C ASN A 210 -8.56 1.39 9.19
N GLU A 211 -7.42 1.99 9.57
CA GLU A 211 -7.34 2.92 10.71
C GLU A 211 -8.13 4.19 10.42
N LEU A 212 -7.97 4.75 9.21
CA LEU A 212 -8.79 5.88 8.74
C LEU A 212 -10.29 5.53 8.70
N MET A 213 -10.65 4.32 8.28
CA MET A 213 -12.06 3.89 8.28
C MET A 213 -12.65 3.79 9.67
N ASN A 214 -11.85 3.47 10.69
CA ASN A 214 -12.29 3.37 12.07
C ASN A 214 -12.28 4.73 12.78
N ALA A 215 -11.44 5.66 12.35
CA ALA A 215 -11.38 7.04 12.84
C ALA A 215 -12.35 7.93 12.04
N GLY A 216 -13.66 7.70 12.10
CA GLY A 216 -14.61 8.38 11.20
C GLY A 216 -14.74 9.90 11.42
N ARG A 217 -14.41 10.41 12.61
CA ARG A 217 -14.55 11.84 12.95
C ARG A 217 -13.29 12.63 12.57
N LEU A 218 -13.48 13.91 12.22
CA LEU A 218 -12.38 14.80 11.86
C LEU A 218 -11.26 14.82 12.93
N ALA A 219 -11.63 14.92 14.21
CA ALA A 219 -10.69 14.91 15.33
C ALA A 219 -9.90 13.60 15.44
N GLU A 220 -10.57 12.47 15.22
CA GLU A 220 -9.99 11.14 15.34
C GLU A 220 -8.99 10.90 14.20
N MET A 221 -9.36 11.26 12.96
CA MET A 221 -8.44 11.21 11.83
C MET A 221 -7.24 12.13 12.03
N ALA A 222 -7.45 13.35 12.55
CA ALA A 222 -6.36 14.28 12.83
C ALA A 222 -5.38 13.73 13.88
N SER A 223 -5.90 13.14 14.97
CA SER A 223 -5.08 12.50 16.01
C SER A 223 -4.33 11.27 15.50
N LEU A 224 -4.97 10.47 14.63
CA LEU A 224 -4.31 9.33 13.97
C LEU A 224 -3.14 9.79 13.09
N ILE A 225 -3.32 10.87 12.33
CA ILE A 225 -2.27 11.48 11.51
C ILE A 225 -1.11 11.95 12.40
N GLU A 226 -1.39 12.64 13.50
CA GLU A 226 -0.36 13.10 14.45
C GLU A 226 0.39 11.92 15.08
N THR A 227 -0.31 10.84 15.44
CA THR A 227 0.31 9.62 15.98
C THR A 227 1.22 8.96 14.95
N THR A 228 0.78 8.90 13.68
CA THR A 228 1.57 8.36 12.57
C THR A 228 2.85 9.16 12.34
N LEU A 229 2.80 10.48 12.53
CA LEU A 229 3.98 11.35 12.43
C LEU A 229 4.90 11.28 13.67
N SER A 230 4.36 10.91 14.83
CA SER A 230 5.09 10.92 16.11
C SER A 230 5.73 9.58 16.47
N SER A 231 5.44 8.50 15.74
CA SER A 231 6.07 7.20 15.98
C SER A 231 7.54 7.25 15.61
N CYS A 232 8.40 7.41 16.62
CA CYS A 232 9.83 7.18 16.49
C CYS A 232 10.05 5.67 16.31
N ILE A 233 10.79 5.29 15.27
CA ILE A 233 11.15 3.90 15.04
C ILE A 233 12.19 3.50 16.09
N ASP A 234 11.88 2.47 16.88
CA ASP A 234 12.86 1.86 17.78
C ASP A 234 13.81 0.97 16.97
N TRP A 235 14.88 1.57 16.44
CA TRP A 235 15.83 0.88 15.58
C TRP A 235 16.51 -0.31 16.27
N ASP A 236 16.74 -0.24 17.59
CA ASP A 236 17.36 -1.32 18.34
C ASP A 236 16.43 -2.54 18.41
N ALA A 237 15.14 -2.31 18.71
CA ALA A 237 14.13 -3.36 18.63
C ALA A 237 13.98 -3.88 17.20
N GLU A 238 14.00 -3.00 16.20
CA GLU A 238 13.86 -3.37 14.79
C GLU A 238 14.98 -4.27 14.28
N VAL A 239 16.23 -4.02 14.65
CA VAL A 239 17.36 -4.83 14.19
C VAL A 239 17.62 -6.06 15.05
N SER A 240 17.06 -6.10 16.26
CA SER A 240 17.21 -7.24 17.18
C SER A 240 16.76 -8.56 16.56
N ILE A 241 17.46 -9.64 16.91
CA ILE A 241 17.08 -10.98 16.51
C ILE A 241 16.14 -11.55 17.59
N PRO A 242 15.01 -12.17 17.23
CA PRO A 242 14.14 -12.80 18.23
C PRO A 242 14.86 -13.88 19.03
N GLU A 243 14.66 -13.95 20.35
CA GLU A 243 15.25 -14.99 21.22
C GLU A 243 14.97 -16.42 20.71
N SER A 244 13.80 -16.64 20.10
CA SER A 244 13.44 -17.93 19.48
C SER A 244 14.44 -18.40 18.41
N TRP A 245 15.14 -17.47 17.74
CA TRP A 245 16.17 -17.78 16.73
C TRP A 245 17.51 -18.13 17.37
N GLU A 246 17.82 -17.62 18.57
CA GLU A 246 19.07 -17.94 19.26
C GLU A 246 19.17 -19.45 19.55
N ILE A 247 18.03 -20.07 19.91
CA ILE A 247 17.94 -21.51 20.12
C ILE A 247 18.21 -22.26 18.82
N GLU A 248 17.66 -21.79 17.70
CA GLU A 248 17.94 -22.38 16.39
C GLU A 248 19.42 -22.26 16.02
N PHE A 249 20.03 -21.10 16.26
CA PHE A 249 21.43 -20.84 15.94
C PHE A 249 22.40 -21.64 16.80
N SER A 250 22.09 -21.88 18.07
CA SER A 250 22.93 -22.66 18.97
C SER A 250 23.10 -24.13 18.54
N ASN A 251 22.16 -24.66 17.75
CA ASN A 251 22.14 -26.05 17.31
C ASN A 251 22.73 -26.26 15.90
N ILE A 252 23.19 -25.21 15.22
CA ILE A 252 23.71 -25.31 13.86
C ILE A 252 25.17 -25.78 13.86
N VAL A 253 25.38 -27.03 13.43
CA VAL A 253 26.70 -27.54 13.08
C VAL A 253 27.02 -27.10 11.65
N GLY A 254 27.79 -26.03 11.51
CA GLY A 254 28.16 -25.49 10.20
C GLY A 254 28.94 -26.51 9.36
N SER A 255 28.43 -26.87 8.19
CA SER A 255 29.22 -27.54 7.14
C SER A 255 29.99 -26.50 6.33
N ALA A 256 31.19 -26.83 5.84
CA ALA A 256 31.88 -25.96 4.89
C ALA A 256 31.06 -25.80 3.58
N PRO A 257 31.03 -24.60 2.96
CA PRO A 257 30.43 -24.42 1.65
C PRO A 257 31.10 -25.33 0.60
N ARG A 258 30.36 -25.81 -0.41
CA ARG A 258 30.94 -26.61 -1.49
C ARG A 258 31.95 -25.77 -2.27
N SER A 259 33.04 -26.39 -2.71
CA SER A 259 34.10 -25.67 -3.43
C SER A 259 33.63 -25.26 -4.84
N ALA A 260 34.16 -24.15 -5.35
CA ALA A 260 33.86 -23.66 -6.70
C ALA A 260 34.19 -24.67 -7.82
N GLN A 261 35.02 -25.69 -7.55
CA GLN A 261 35.37 -26.76 -8.49
C GLN A 261 34.23 -27.77 -8.71
N GLU A 262 33.25 -27.84 -7.80
CA GLU A 262 32.09 -28.74 -7.90
C GLU A 262 30.86 -28.09 -8.55
N GLY A 263 30.98 -26.81 -8.95
CA GLY A 263 29.92 -26.02 -9.56
C GLY A 263 28.97 -25.42 -8.51
N VAL A 264 29.10 -24.12 -8.29
CA VAL A 264 28.38 -23.33 -7.27
C VAL A 264 26.89 -23.28 -7.54
N GLN A 265 26.08 -23.50 -6.50
CA GLN A 265 24.63 -23.31 -6.54
C GLN A 265 24.23 -21.96 -5.95
N VAL A 266 23.56 -21.14 -6.74
CA VAL A 266 23.18 -19.77 -6.37
C VAL A 266 21.70 -19.69 -6.03
N LEU A 267 21.35 -19.14 -4.86
CA LEU A 267 19.97 -18.71 -4.58
C LEU A 267 19.81 -17.22 -4.91
N LEU A 268 18.97 -16.92 -5.88
CA LEU A 268 18.68 -15.57 -6.35
C LEU A 268 17.31 -15.10 -5.82
N THR A 269 17.30 -14.03 -5.03
CA THR A 269 16.07 -13.29 -4.73
C THR A 269 15.92 -12.09 -5.67
N GLY A 270 14.68 -11.65 -5.93
CA GLY A 270 14.45 -10.49 -6.78
C GLY A 270 14.69 -10.75 -8.27
N ALA A 271 14.57 -12.01 -8.72
CA ALA A 271 14.73 -12.40 -10.13
C ALA A 271 13.77 -11.68 -11.11
N LYS A 272 12.61 -11.23 -10.62
CA LYS A 272 11.65 -10.39 -11.39
C LYS A 272 12.09 -8.92 -11.51
N GLY A 273 13.07 -8.50 -10.71
CA GLY A 273 13.60 -7.15 -10.70
C GLY A 273 14.45 -6.87 -11.95
N TYR A 274 14.72 -5.58 -12.18
CA TYR A 274 15.43 -5.15 -13.37
C TYR A 274 16.85 -5.73 -13.49
N LEU A 275 17.64 -5.75 -12.40
CA LEU A 275 18.95 -6.43 -12.40
C LEU A 275 18.78 -7.95 -12.35
N GLY A 276 17.86 -8.43 -11.51
CA GLY A 276 17.59 -9.85 -11.29
C GLY A 276 17.33 -10.64 -12.56
N ARG A 277 16.65 -10.06 -13.56
CA ARG A 277 16.35 -10.74 -14.84
C ARG A 277 17.59 -11.03 -15.70
N HIS A 278 18.69 -10.30 -15.49
CA HIS A 278 19.92 -10.46 -16.26
C HIS A 278 20.86 -11.47 -15.62
N LEU A 279 20.69 -11.80 -14.34
CA LEU A 279 21.61 -12.66 -13.61
C LEU A 279 21.48 -14.16 -13.86
N PRO A 280 20.35 -14.72 -14.35
CA PRO A 280 20.33 -16.10 -14.82
C PRO A 280 21.38 -16.42 -15.89
N GLN A 281 21.88 -15.43 -16.63
CA GLN A 281 22.96 -15.62 -17.60
C GLN A 281 24.29 -16.03 -16.94
N LEU A 282 24.43 -15.86 -15.62
CA LEU A 282 25.59 -16.34 -14.86
C LEU A 282 25.81 -17.86 -14.99
N ILE A 283 24.75 -18.63 -15.28
CA ILE A 283 24.81 -20.08 -15.56
C ILE A 283 25.74 -20.43 -16.75
N GLN A 284 26.05 -19.45 -17.60
CA GLN A 284 27.00 -19.63 -18.72
C GLN A 284 28.45 -19.77 -18.23
N SER A 285 28.73 -19.42 -16.98
CA SER A 285 30.04 -19.60 -16.36
C SER A 285 30.25 -21.08 -16.03
N SER A 286 31.43 -21.65 -16.34
CA SER A 286 31.76 -23.05 -16.04
C SER A 286 31.64 -23.45 -14.58
N ASN A 287 31.64 -22.47 -13.68
CA ASN A 287 31.70 -22.68 -12.23
C ASN A 287 30.35 -22.50 -11.54
N ILE A 288 29.25 -22.19 -12.25
CA ILE A 288 27.90 -22.08 -11.69
C ILE A 288 27.03 -23.19 -12.27
N SER A 289 26.60 -24.12 -11.42
CA SER A 289 25.88 -25.32 -11.86
C SER A 289 24.37 -25.14 -11.87
N LYS A 290 23.83 -24.33 -10.95
CA LYS A 290 22.39 -24.16 -10.74
C LYS A 290 22.09 -22.79 -10.15
N ILE A 291 20.98 -22.18 -10.59
CA ILE A 291 20.46 -20.93 -10.02
C ILE A 291 19.00 -21.18 -9.59
N PHE A 292 18.74 -21.09 -8.30
CA PHE A 292 17.40 -21.11 -7.71
C PHE A 292 16.82 -19.69 -7.70
N CYS A 293 15.79 -19.44 -8.48
CA CYS A 293 15.11 -18.14 -8.48
C CYS A 293 13.93 -18.17 -7.49
N LEU A 294 14.10 -17.56 -6.32
CA LEU A 294 13.05 -17.49 -5.32
C LEU A 294 12.02 -16.41 -5.69
N VAL A 295 10.78 -16.83 -5.94
CA VAL A 295 9.67 -15.95 -6.31
C VAL A 295 8.45 -16.31 -5.46
N ARG A 296 7.88 -15.33 -4.74
CA ARG A 296 6.67 -15.52 -3.95
C ARG A 296 5.45 -15.76 -4.86
N LEU A 297 4.77 -16.90 -4.70
CA LEU A 297 3.57 -17.28 -5.45
C LEU A 297 2.35 -17.60 -4.56
N GLY A 298 2.45 -17.51 -3.22
CA GLY A 298 1.33 -17.86 -2.33
C GLY A 298 1.46 -17.37 -0.87
N THR A 299 0.52 -17.82 -0.03
CA THR A 299 0.38 -17.46 1.40
C THR A 299 0.49 -18.66 2.36
N ASP A 300 0.78 -19.86 1.87
CA ASP A 300 0.92 -21.06 2.69
C ASP A 300 2.29 -21.10 3.39
N MET A 301 2.31 -20.85 4.69
CA MET A 301 3.53 -20.68 5.47
C MET A 301 4.26 -21.99 5.77
N GLU A 302 3.56 -23.13 5.85
CA GLU A 302 4.21 -24.43 6.12
C GLU A 302 4.94 -24.94 4.87
N ALA A 303 4.31 -24.83 3.71
CA ALA A 303 4.94 -25.14 2.42
C ALA A 303 6.18 -24.27 2.19
N ILE A 304 6.08 -22.97 2.48
CA ILE A 304 7.20 -22.02 2.38
C ILE A 304 8.37 -22.44 3.29
N ARG A 305 8.10 -22.88 4.52
CA ARG A 305 9.16 -23.29 5.46
C ARG A 305 9.91 -24.54 4.99
N ALA A 306 9.21 -25.56 4.52
CA ALA A 306 9.82 -26.78 4.00
C ALA A 306 10.68 -26.51 2.75
N GLU A 307 10.19 -25.65 1.85
CA GLU A 307 10.99 -25.18 0.70
C GLU A 307 12.23 -24.41 1.15
N PHE A 308 12.11 -23.59 2.19
CA PHE A 308 13.22 -22.81 2.75
C PHE A 308 14.35 -23.71 3.27
N GLU A 309 14.02 -24.72 4.08
CA GLU A 309 15.00 -25.69 4.59
C GLU A 309 15.68 -26.47 3.46
N HIS A 310 14.91 -26.84 2.42
CA HIS A 310 15.47 -27.46 1.22
C HIS A 310 16.48 -26.53 0.51
N PHE A 311 16.15 -25.25 0.30
CA PHE A 311 17.08 -24.30 -0.30
C PHE A 311 18.34 -24.08 0.53
N ALA A 312 18.23 -24.02 1.87
CA ALA A 312 19.40 -23.92 2.75
C ALA A 312 20.35 -25.12 2.55
N SER A 313 19.80 -26.32 2.32
CA SER A 313 20.61 -27.53 2.16
C SER A 313 21.37 -27.58 0.83
N GLU A 314 20.82 -27.02 -0.26
CA GLU A 314 21.42 -27.09 -1.60
C GLU A 314 22.25 -25.85 -1.97
N THR A 315 21.95 -24.68 -1.39
CA THR A 315 22.56 -23.39 -1.77
C THR A 315 23.99 -23.25 -1.25
N ASP A 316 24.89 -22.76 -2.11
CA ASP A 316 26.28 -22.46 -1.76
C ASP A 316 26.56 -20.96 -1.68
N VAL A 317 25.75 -20.12 -2.33
CA VAL A 317 25.81 -18.66 -2.22
C VAL A 317 24.43 -18.03 -2.42
N ILE A 318 24.10 -17.01 -1.64
CA ILE A 318 22.84 -16.26 -1.78
C ILE A 318 23.13 -14.92 -2.43
N LEU A 319 22.46 -14.63 -3.54
CA LEU A 319 22.42 -13.31 -4.18
C LEU A 319 21.08 -12.65 -3.89
N HIS A 320 21.08 -11.70 -2.95
CA HIS A 320 19.87 -11.04 -2.48
C HIS A 320 19.67 -9.68 -3.17
N LEU A 321 18.66 -9.60 -4.06
CA LEU A 321 18.30 -8.39 -4.80
C LEU A 321 16.83 -7.97 -4.64
N ALA A 322 16.07 -8.73 -3.85
CA ALA A 322 14.68 -8.41 -3.57
C ALA A 322 14.60 -7.15 -2.70
N ALA A 323 14.06 -6.07 -3.26
CA ALA A 323 13.84 -4.83 -2.53
C ALA A 323 12.55 -4.15 -3.02
N ASN A 324 11.77 -3.59 -2.09
CA ASN A 324 10.77 -2.59 -2.43
C ASN A 324 11.46 -1.22 -2.40
N ARG A 325 11.49 -0.54 -3.55
CA ARG A 325 12.17 0.76 -3.72
C ARG A 325 11.18 1.88 -4.03
N PHE A 326 9.91 1.68 -3.70
CA PHE A 326 8.90 2.70 -3.91
C PHE A 326 9.11 3.82 -2.88
N PHE A 327 9.62 4.95 -3.34
CA PHE A 327 10.02 6.11 -2.52
C PHE A 327 8.84 6.82 -1.85
N TRP A 328 7.62 6.45 -2.19
CA TRP A 328 6.43 6.95 -1.51
C TRP A 328 6.03 6.08 -0.33
N ASP A 329 6.51 4.84 -0.24
CA ASP A 329 6.12 3.96 0.85
C ASP A 329 6.88 4.37 2.12
N ASP A 330 6.16 4.40 3.24
CA ASP A 330 6.78 4.65 4.53
C ASP A 330 7.60 3.44 5.00
N TYR A 331 8.33 3.62 6.09
CA TYR A 331 9.11 2.53 6.67
C TYR A 331 8.25 1.30 6.94
N GLU A 332 7.04 1.43 7.48
CA GLU A 332 6.18 0.29 7.82
C GLU A 332 5.81 -0.58 6.61
N ILE A 333 5.51 0.05 5.47
CA ILE A 333 5.25 -0.66 4.21
C ILE A 333 6.55 -1.31 3.69
N LEU A 334 7.67 -0.59 3.76
CA LEU A 334 8.97 -1.05 3.25
C LEU A 334 9.61 -2.15 4.13
N ARG A 335 9.35 -2.14 5.43
CA ARG A 335 9.96 -2.99 6.48
C ARG A 335 9.82 -4.48 6.17
N SER A 336 8.65 -4.90 5.69
CA SER A 336 8.39 -6.29 5.36
C SER A 336 9.34 -6.87 4.30
N VAL A 337 9.66 -6.07 3.26
CA VAL A 337 10.49 -6.50 2.14
C VAL A 337 11.96 -6.19 2.38
N ASN A 338 12.27 -5.05 2.99
CA ASN A 338 13.64 -4.56 3.08
C ASN A 338 14.34 -4.90 4.41
N LEU A 339 13.61 -5.31 5.45
CA LEU A 339 14.19 -5.72 6.74
C LEU A 339 13.83 -7.17 7.09
N PHE A 340 12.55 -7.50 7.18
CA PHE A 340 12.14 -8.84 7.61
C PHE A 340 12.59 -9.94 6.66
N LEU A 341 12.45 -9.73 5.36
CA LEU A 341 12.98 -10.68 4.37
C LEU A 341 14.49 -10.85 4.49
N VAL A 342 15.25 -9.78 4.78
CA VAL A 342 16.70 -9.85 4.95
C VAL A 342 17.06 -10.69 6.17
N LYS A 343 16.32 -10.53 7.28
CA LYS A 343 16.46 -11.38 8.48
C LYS A 343 16.20 -12.85 8.16
N GLU A 344 15.14 -13.16 7.42
CA GLU A 344 14.87 -14.55 7.02
C GLU A 344 15.98 -15.11 6.13
N ILE A 345 16.47 -14.33 5.16
CA ILE A 345 17.59 -14.73 4.31
C ILE A 345 18.88 -14.95 5.12
N ALA A 346 19.14 -14.11 6.13
CA ALA A 346 20.24 -14.32 7.05
C ALA A 346 20.06 -15.63 7.86
N ARG A 347 18.84 -15.91 8.32
CA ARG A 347 18.50 -17.18 8.98
C ARG A 347 18.71 -18.39 8.08
N LEU A 348 18.34 -18.31 6.80
CA LEU A 348 18.61 -19.35 5.80
C LEU A 348 20.10 -19.64 5.68
N ALA A 349 20.89 -18.55 5.62
CA ALA A 349 22.32 -18.63 5.42
C ALA A 349 23.05 -19.29 6.60
N LEU A 350 22.55 -19.11 7.82
CA LEU A 350 23.20 -19.58 9.03
C LEU A 350 23.37 -21.10 9.05
N GLY A 351 22.40 -21.87 8.55
CA GLY A 351 22.41 -23.34 8.56
C GLY A 351 23.68 -23.98 8.00
N ARG A 352 24.30 -23.38 6.97
CA ARG A 352 25.57 -23.84 6.37
C ARG A 352 26.63 -22.75 6.26
N ARG A 353 26.46 -21.61 6.97
CA ARG A 353 27.30 -20.41 6.83
C ARG A 353 27.43 -19.96 5.37
N ILE A 354 26.30 -19.93 4.67
CA ILE A 354 26.23 -19.59 3.25
C ILE A 354 26.60 -18.10 3.08
N PRO A 355 27.55 -17.75 2.20
CA PRO A 355 27.85 -16.35 1.90
C PRO A 355 26.63 -15.63 1.30
N ILE A 356 26.39 -14.39 1.74
CA ILE A 356 25.31 -13.53 1.24
C ILE A 356 25.93 -12.34 0.50
N HIS A 357 25.63 -12.25 -0.80
CA HIS A 357 25.85 -11.05 -1.60
C HIS A 357 24.56 -10.22 -1.59
N PHE A 358 24.60 -9.09 -0.88
CA PHE A 358 23.46 -8.20 -0.70
C PHE A 358 23.63 -6.94 -1.55
N LEU A 359 22.69 -6.66 -2.46
CA LEU A 359 22.71 -5.39 -3.20
C LEU A 359 22.07 -4.28 -2.39
N SER A 360 22.89 -3.30 -2.02
CA SER A 360 22.47 -2.14 -1.25
C SER A 360 22.41 -0.85 -2.11
N SER A 361 22.18 0.29 -1.47
CA SER A 361 22.25 1.62 -2.09
C SER A 361 23.53 2.34 -1.64
N GLY A 362 24.14 3.10 -2.55
CA GLY A 362 25.26 4.00 -2.22
C GLY A 362 24.89 5.16 -1.28
N ALA A 363 23.61 5.34 -0.98
CA ALA A 363 23.12 6.26 0.05
C ALA A 363 23.31 5.69 1.47
N ILE A 364 23.57 4.39 1.62
CA ILE A 364 23.85 3.79 2.93
C ILE A 364 25.25 4.22 3.38
N ARG A 365 25.36 4.60 4.66
CA ARG A 365 26.60 4.83 5.37
C ARG A 365 26.75 3.75 6.44
N VAL A 366 27.97 3.31 6.71
CA VAL A 366 28.23 2.30 7.75
C VAL A 366 28.03 2.97 9.11
N TYR A 367 27.26 2.31 9.98
CA TYR A 367 26.73 2.85 11.25
C TYR A 367 27.80 3.19 12.30
N GLU A 368 29.07 2.87 12.07
CA GLU A 368 30.19 3.27 12.93
C GLU A 368 30.49 4.78 12.80
N ASP A 369 29.93 5.45 11.80
CA ASP A 369 30.02 6.90 11.62
C ASP A 369 28.99 7.63 12.51
N LEU A 370 29.49 8.26 13.58
CA LEU A 370 28.69 9.10 14.50
C LEU A 370 27.94 10.23 13.78
N ASP A 371 28.40 10.69 12.62
CA ASP A 371 27.71 11.72 11.84
C ASP A 371 26.58 11.14 10.99
N ALA A 372 26.66 9.87 10.57
CA ALA A 372 25.56 9.18 9.90
C ALA A 372 24.34 9.02 10.81
N ARG A 373 24.56 8.77 12.12
CA ARG A 373 23.48 8.68 13.12
C ARG A 373 22.74 10.01 13.28
N LYS A 374 23.47 11.13 13.34
CA LYS A 374 22.90 12.50 13.44
C LYS A 374 22.07 12.87 12.21
N LEU A 375 22.41 12.36 11.03
CA LEU A 375 21.72 12.65 9.77
C LEU A 375 20.32 12.03 9.70
N TYR A 376 20.13 10.86 10.32
CA TYR A 376 18.83 10.18 10.41
C TYR A 376 18.01 10.66 11.61
N GLU A 377 18.66 11.00 12.73
CA GLU A 377 17.99 11.57 13.90
C GLU A 377 17.56 13.04 13.69
N ASN A 378 18.28 13.81 12.86
CA ASN A 378 17.90 15.14 12.43
C ASN A 378 17.39 15.13 10.98
N THR A 379 16.10 14.83 10.80
CA THR A 379 15.40 15.03 9.52
C THR A 379 15.21 16.52 9.20
N ALA A 380 16.29 17.29 9.02
CA ALA A 380 16.28 18.61 8.40
C ALA A 380 17.71 19.18 8.34
N SER A 381 18.38 19.00 7.19
CA SER A 381 19.46 19.82 6.65
C SER A 381 20.55 18.93 6.08
N ASP A 382 20.48 18.66 4.78
CA ASP A 382 21.70 18.32 4.05
C ASP A 382 21.86 19.26 2.86
N ASN A 383 22.62 20.32 3.11
CA ASN A 383 23.18 21.26 2.13
C ASN A 383 24.29 20.58 1.29
N ALA A 384 24.12 19.31 0.92
CA ALA A 384 25.01 18.64 0.00
C ALA A 384 24.89 19.31 -1.37
N ARG A 385 25.99 19.87 -1.90
CA ARG A 385 26.02 20.39 -3.26
C ARG A 385 25.69 19.25 -4.21
N LEU A 386 24.56 19.39 -4.91
CA LEU A 386 24.15 18.42 -5.92
C LEU A 386 25.19 18.42 -7.05
N PRO A 387 25.57 17.23 -7.57
CA PRO A 387 26.43 17.15 -8.73
C PRO A 387 25.75 17.82 -9.95
N PRO A 388 26.53 18.43 -10.85
CA PRO A 388 26.02 19.04 -12.06
C PRO A 388 25.39 18.01 -12.99
N ASP A 389 24.31 18.40 -13.66
CA ASP A 389 23.53 17.50 -14.52
C ASP A 389 24.33 17.02 -15.74
N ASP A 390 25.34 17.77 -16.17
CA ASP A 390 26.12 17.54 -17.40
C ASP A 390 27.37 16.67 -17.21
N GLY A 391 27.62 16.16 -16.00
CA GLY A 391 28.80 15.33 -15.70
C GLY A 391 30.13 16.08 -15.69
N SER A 392 30.11 17.42 -15.61
CA SER A 392 31.33 18.26 -15.52
C SER A 392 32.12 18.08 -14.20
N ASP A 393 31.57 17.32 -13.25
CA ASP A 393 32.21 16.96 -11.99
C ASP A 393 33.25 15.82 -12.11
N GLY A 394 33.32 15.15 -13.27
CA GLY A 394 34.30 14.11 -13.54
C GLY A 394 34.00 12.75 -12.89
N PHE A 395 32.84 12.59 -12.24
CA PHE A 395 32.44 11.31 -11.63
C PHE A 395 31.92 10.29 -12.63
N ALA A 396 31.29 10.76 -13.71
CA ALA A 396 30.85 9.93 -14.83
C ALA A 396 31.01 10.73 -16.13
N VAL A 397 31.38 10.04 -17.21
CA VAL A 397 31.56 10.72 -18.52
C VAL A 397 30.18 11.06 -19.09
N PRO A 398 30.00 12.21 -19.77
CA PRO A 398 28.73 12.53 -20.42
C PRO A 398 28.27 11.46 -21.41
N GLU A 399 26.95 11.40 -21.65
CA GLU A 399 26.35 10.43 -22.55
C GLU A 399 26.78 10.64 -24.01
N THR A 400 26.89 9.52 -24.73
CA THR A 400 27.16 9.49 -26.17
C THR A 400 25.87 9.53 -26.98
N ASP A 401 25.94 9.96 -28.24
CA ASP A 401 24.80 9.92 -29.16
C ASP A 401 24.24 8.50 -29.35
N GLU A 402 25.10 7.48 -29.31
CA GLU A 402 24.69 6.06 -29.36
C GLU A 402 23.72 5.71 -28.23
N MET A 403 24.02 6.16 -27.01
CA MET A 403 23.20 5.91 -25.82
C MET A 403 21.83 6.60 -25.92
N VAL A 404 21.81 7.85 -26.38
CA VAL A 404 20.55 8.57 -26.64
C VAL A 404 19.74 7.86 -27.73
N ASN A 405 20.40 7.40 -28.81
CA ASN A 405 19.76 6.63 -29.88
C ASN A 405 19.19 5.30 -29.40
N GLN A 406 19.84 4.61 -28.45
CA GLN A 406 19.28 3.40 -27.82
C GLN A 406 17.99 3.71 -27.06
N LEU A 407 17.95 4.79 -26.27
CA LEU A 407 16.72 5.23 -25.58
C LEU A 407 15.61 5.60 -26.57
N VAL A 408 15.96 6.31 -27.65
CA VAL A 408 15.02 6.64 -28.72
C VAL A 408 14.47 5.39 -29.40
N ASN A 409 15.29 4.37 -29.65
CA ASN A 409 14.84 3.10 -30.20
C ASN A 409 13.90 2.34 -29.24
N VAL A 410 14.11 2.45 -27.93
CA VAL A 410 13.16 1.94 -26.93
C VAL A 410 11.80 2.62 -27.07
N VAL A 411 11.77 3.95 -27.26
CA VAL A 411 10.50 4.69 -27.53
C VAL A 411 9.84 4.20 -28.82
N ARG A 412 10.60 4.03 -29.91
CA ARG A 412 10.07 3.50 -31.18
C ARG A 412 9.44 2.13 -31.01
N ASN A 413 10.12 1.23 -30.30
CA ASN A 413 9.65 -0.13 -30.06
C ASN A 413 8.41 -0.17 -29.17
N LEU A 414 8.31 0.74 -28.19
CA LEU A 414 7.16 0.84 -27.30
C LEU A 414 5.95 1.49 -27.97
N GLY A 415 6.15 2.39 -28.94
CA GLY A 415 5.09 3.20 -29.53
C GLY A 415 4.45 4.19 -28.54
N ILE A 416 5.07 4.42 -27.38
CA ILE A 416 4.62 5.36 -26.35
C ILE A 416 5.85 6.05 -25.74
N ARG A 417 5.76 7.36 -25.53
CA ARG A 417 6.85 8.18 -24.98
C ARG A 417 6.60 8.61 -23.54
N SER A 418 7.66 9.04 -22.87
CA SER A 418 7.56 9.72 -21.58
C SER A 418 6.86 11.08 -21.71
N ALA A 419 6.21 11.53 -20.66
CA ALA A 419 5.72 12.91 -20.55
C ALA A 419 6.91 13.88 -20.47
N MET A 420 7.20 14.58 -21.56
CA MET A 420 8.44 15.37 -21.74
C MET A 420 8.52 16.58 -20.80
N ASN A 421 7.39 17.15 -20.40
CA ASN A 421 7.30 18.22 -19.42
C ASN A 421 7.59 17.74 -17.97
N GLU A 422 7.57 16.43 -17.74
CA GLU A 422 7.73 15.81 -16.42
C GLU A 422 9.10 15.13 -16.25
N LEU A 423 10.11 15.40 -17.08
CA LEU A 423 11.39 14.72 -16.95
C LEU A 423 12.54 15.72 -17.04
N ALA A 424 13.34 15.81 -15.99
CA ALA A 424 14.56 16.61 -15.95
C ALA A 424 15.58 16.02 -14.95
N GLY A 425 16.80 16.55 -14.99
CA GLY A 425 17.94 16.12 -14.18
C GLY A 425 18.79 15.09 -14.89
N TRP A 426 19.38 14.15 -14.15
CA TRP A 426 20.37 13.23 -14.68
C TRP A 426 20.24 11.81 -14.14
N ALA A 427 20.89 10.86 -14.80
CA ALA A 427 21.08 9.51 -14.29
C ALA A 427 22.47 8.99 -14.62
N ASP A 428 23.18 8.53 -13.60
CA ASP A 428 24.40 7.78 -13.80
C ASP A 428 24.06 6.35 -14.20
N THR A 429 24.90 5.75 -15.03
CA THR A 429 24.63 4.48 -15.67
C THR A 429 25.86 3.62 -15.84
N ILE A 430 25.59 2.31 -15.84
CA ILE A 430 26.56 1.25 -16.09
C ILE A 430 25.93 0.29 -17.11
N PRO A 431 26.59 -0.05 -18.21
CA PRO A 431 26.14 -1.12 -19.09
C PRO A 431 25.83 -2.39 -18.29
N MET A 432 24.67 -3.01 -18.56
CA MET A 432 24.19 -4.14 -17.76
C MET A 432 25.17 -5.33 -17.77
N HIS A 433 25.87 -5.56 -18.87
CA HIS A 433 26.86 -6.64 -18.98
C HIS A 433 28.03 -6.45 -18.01
N PHE A 434 28.53 -5.23 -17.81
CA PHE A 434 29.53 -4.93 -16.78
C PHE A 434 28.99 -5.11 -15.37
N THR A 435 27.73 -4.73 -15.13
CA THR A 435 27.11 -4.95 -13.82
C THR A 435 27.03 -6.44 -13.48
N VAL A 436 26.64 -7.28 -14.45
CA VAL A 436 26.62 -8.74 -14.25
C VAL A 436 28.02 -9.31 -14.06
N GLU A 437 29.02 -8.78 -14.77
CA GLU A 437 30.41 -9.21 -14.64
C GLU A 437 31.03 -8.87 -13.28
N ILE A 438 30.72 -7.69 -12.73
CA ILE A 438 31.09 -7.32 -11.36
C ILE A 438 30.49 -8.32 -10.36
N VAL A 439 29.20 -8.65 -10.50
CA VAL A 439 28.53 -9.64 -9.64
C VAL A 439 29.16 -11.03 -9.81
N ARG A 440 29.45 -11.45 -11.04
CA ARG A 440 30.11 -12.73 -11.34
C ARG A 440 31.45 -12.85 -10.64
N THR A 441 32.28 -11.82 -10.75
CA THR A 441 33.62 -11.78 -10.15
C THR A 441 33.52 -11.86 -8.64
N ALA A 442 32.61 -11.08 -8.03
CA ALA A 442 32.38 -11.11 -6.59
C ALA A 442 31.91 -12.49 -6.09
N LEU A 443 31.07 -13.20 -6.84
CA LEU A 443 30.57 -14.52 -6.44
C LEU A 443 31.65 -15.63 -6.50
N LEU A 444 32.63 -15.50 -7.39
CA LEU A 444 33.64 -16.52 -7.66
C LEU A 444 34.97 -16.28 -6.95
N ASP A 445 35.26 -15.04 -6.54
CA ASP A 445 36.46 -14.68 -5.78
C ASP A 445 36.28 -14.98 -4.29
N GLN A 446 36.25 -16.29 -3.95
CA GLN A 446 36.04 -16.79 -2.58
C GLN A 446 37.33 -16.93 -1.76
N ASP A 447 38.50 -16.62 -2.34
CA ASP A 447 39.81 -16.83 -1.68
C ASP A 447 40.17 -15.68 -0.70
N ASN A 448 39.38 -14.60 -0.67
CA ASN A 448 39.66 -13.40 0.12
C ASN A 448 38.46 -12.91 0.95
N ILE A 449 37.79 -13.85 1.65
CA ILE A 449 36.58 -13.57 2.43
C ILE A 449 36.97 -12.96 3.79
N SER A 450 36.98 -11.63 3.88
CA SER A 450 36.78 -10.93 5.15
C SER A 450 35.33 -11.11 5.61
N ALA A 451 34.99 -10.69 6.85
CA ALA A 451 33.61 -10.75 7.33
C ALA A 451 32.63 -9.87 6.52
N LEU A 452 33.13 -8.86 5.80
CA LEU A 452 32.35 -7.96 4.94
C LEU A 452 33.24 -7.37 3.83
N THR A 453 32.83 -7.54 2.58
CA THR A 453 33.49 -6.94 1.40
C THR A 453 32.49 -6.04 0.68
N VAL A 454 32.89 -4.79 0.43
CA VAL A 454 32.08 -3.84 -0.35
C VAL A 454 32.51 -3.93 -1.81
N VAL A 455 31.55 -4.26 -2.68
CA VAL A 455 31.74 -4.30 -4.14
C VAL A 455 31.08 -3.06 -4.73
N GLU A 456 31.89 -2.17 -5.29
CA GLU A 456 31.39 -0.95 -5.90
C GLU A 456 30.90 -1.19 -7.33
N HIS A 457 29.85 -0.47 -7.70
CA HIS A 457 29.32 -0.40 -9.06
C HIS A 457 29.53 1.03 -9.56
N PRO A 458 30.74 1.37 -10.06
CA PRO A 458 31.06 2.73 -10.46
C PRO A 458 30.30 3.12 -11.72
N ALA A 459 29.74 4.33 -11.72
CA ALA A 459 29.09 4.88 -12.89
C ALA A 459 30.10 5.07 -14.03
N GLU A 460 29.74 4.64 -15.24
CA GLU A 460 30.55 4.92 -16.43
C GLU A 460 30.10 6.18 -17.14
N ARG A 461 28.77 6.37 -17.23
CA ARG A 461 28.16 7.43 -18.02
C ARG A 461 27.05 8.14 -17.26
N ARG A 462 26.94 9.45 -17.43
CA ARG A 462 25.79 10.25 -16.98
C ARG A 462 24.91 10.57 -18.18
N ILE A 463 23.61 10.37 -18.06
CA ILE A 463 22.59 10.83 -19.01
C ILE A 463 22.01 12.14 -18.48
N ASP A 464 22.04 13.22 -19.28
CA ASP A 464 21.18 14.38 -19.10
C ASP A 464 19.85 14.14 -19.81
N TRP A 465 18.75 14.10 -19.05
CA TRP A 465 17.44 13.83 -19.61
C TRP A 465 16.98 14.91 -20.61
N ARG A 466 17.56 16.11 -20.57
CA ARG A 466 17.28 17.17 -21.56
C ARG A 466 17.67 16.76 -22.96
N ARG A 467 18.82 16.10 -23.15
CA ARG A 467 19.27 15.63 -24.47
C ARG A 467 18.36 14.54 -25.02
N PHE A 468 17.87 13.64 -24.16
CA PHE A 468 16.88 12.65 -24.56
C PHE A 468 15.57 13.29 -25.00
N ILE A 469 15.09 14.30 -24.27
CA ILE A 469 13.87 15.05 -24.64
C ILE A 469 14.06 15.79 -25.96
N GLU A 470 15.20 16.45 -26.16
CA GLU A 470 15.54 17.12 -27.42
C GLU A 470 15.52 16.15 -28.61
N ALA A 471 16.02 14.92 -28.43
CA ALA A 471 15.97 13.89 -29.46
C ALA A 471 14.52 13.47 -29.79
N LEU A 472 13.62 13.43 -28.80
CA LEU A 472 12.20 13.12 -29.01
C LEU A 472 11.42 14.27 -29.65
N THR A 473 11.75 15.52 -29.34
CA THR A 473 11.04 16.69 -29.91
C THR A 473 11.47 17.00 -31.33
N THR A 474 12.72 16.68 -31.70
CA THR A 474 13.26 16.90 -33.05
C THR A 474 12.69 15.93 -34.08
N ASP A 475 12.31 14.71 -33.67
CA ASP A 475 11.68 13.70 -34.52
C ASP A 475 10.15 13.83 -34.44
N THR A 476 9.52 14.32 -35.53
CA THR A 476 8.07 14.58 -35.58
C THR A 476 7.24 13.34 -35.27
N GLN A 477 7.67 12.16 -35.73
CA GLN A 477 6.94 10.91 -35.50
C GLN A 477 6.96 10.51 -34.03
N LEU A 478 8.10 10.71 -33.35
CA LEU A 478 8.25 10.41 -31.93
C LEU A 478 7.51 11.42 -31.04
N CYS A 479 7.54 12.70 -31.42
CA CYS A 479 6.87 13.77 -30.70
C CYS A 479 5.34 13.55 -30.64
N GLU A 480 4.76 13.05 -31.74
CA GLU A 480 3.32 12.76 -31.87
C GLU A 480 2.87 11.46 -31.18
N LEU A 481 3.79 10.61 -30.71
CA LEU A 481 3.42 9.40 -29.98
C LEU A 481 2.61 9.73 -28.73
N PRO A 482 1.69 8.84 -28.32
CA PRO A 482 1.01 8.94 -27.03
C PRO A 482 2.03 9.09 -25.89
N SER A 483 1.66 9.84 -24.86
CA SER A 483 2.50 10.05 -23.68
C SER A 483 1.98 9.30 -22.46
N MET A 484 2.89 8.85 -21.60
CA MET A 484 2.55 8.31 -20.29
C MET A 484 3.39 8.95 -19.17
N PRO A 485 2.94 8.90 -17.90
CA PRO A 485 3.70 9.42 -16.77
C PRO A 485 5.11 8.84 -16.73
N THR A 486 6.11 9.70 -16.50
CA THR A 486 7.54 9.36 -16.65
C THR A 486 7.96 8.12 -15.85
N LEU A 487 7.48 7.99 -14.61
CA LEU A 487 7.83 6.84 -13.76
C LEU A 487 7.29 5.51 -14.30
N LEU A 488 6.09 5.52 -14.88
CA LEU A 488 5.51 4.33 -15.50
C LEU A 488 6.26 4.01 -16.80
N TRP A 489 6.60 5.04 -17.59
CA TRP A 489 7.37 4.89 -18.82
C TRP A 489 8.73 4.23 -18.56
N ILE A 490 9.49 4.65 -17.54
CA ILE A 490 10.77 4.04 -17.17
C ILE A 490 10.62 2.53 -16.89
N GLY A 491 9.50 2.12 -16.30
CA GLY A 491 9.19 0.71 -16.07
C GLY A 491 9.00 -0.09 -17.37
N GLU A 492 8.29 0.48 -18.34
CA GLU A 492 8.12 -0.12 -19.67
C GLU A 492 9.42 -0.10 -20.48
N ALA A 493 10.17 1.00 -20.43
CA ALA A 493 11.46 1.14 -21.10
C ALA A 493 12.46 0.05 -20.66
N LYS A 494 12.49 -0.24 -19.35
CA LYS A 494 13.24 -1.37 -18.80
C LYS A 494 12.82 -2.69 -19.41
N ARG A 495 11.52 -2.96 -19.55
CA ARG A 495 11.02 -4.19 -20.21
C ARG A 495 11.36 -4.25 -21.69
N ALA A 496 11.32 -3.11 -22.39
CA ALA A 496 11.53 -3.00 -23.84
C ALA A 496 12.99 -2.93 -24.30
N GLY A 497 13.95 -3.28 -23.43
CA GLY A 497 15.34 -3.45 -23.83
C GLY A 497 16.29 -2.32 -23.42
N PHE A 498 15.88 -1.43 -22.50
CA PHE A 498 16.87 -0.59 -21.82
C PHE A 498 17.94 -1.48 -21.15
N SER A 499 19.20 -1.19 -21.47
CA SER A 499 20.36 -2.08 -21.27
C SER A 499 21.36 -1.54 -20.24
N TYR A 500 20.99 -0.51 -19.48
CA TYR A 500 21.84 0.15 -18.49
C TYR A 500 21.29 0.00 -17.08
N PHE A 501 22.15 -0.33 -16.13
CA PHE A 501 21.86 -0.21 -14.70
C PHE A 501 22.07 1.24 -14.25
N MET A 502 21.17 1.75 -13.39
CA MET A 502 21.21 3.13 -12.89
C MET A 502 21.53 3.11 -11.39
N PRO A 503 22.82 3.22 -11.00
CA PRO A 503 23.23 3.24 -9.59
C PRO A 503 22.73 4.49 -8.86
N SER A 504 22.84 5.66 -9.49
CA SER A 504 22.47 6.97 -8.94
C SER A 504 21.68 7.80 -9.96
N HIS A 505 20.78 8.65 -9.46
CA HIS A 505 20.05 9.57 -10.31
C HIS A 505 19.55 10.80 -9.56
N ARG A 506 19.23 11.83 -10.33
CA ARG A 506 18.36 12.93 -9.93
C ARG A 506 17.29 13.08 -10.99
N LEU A 507 16.12 12.53 -10.73
CA LEU A 507 14.95 12.61 -11.60
C LEU A 507 13.97 13.64 -11.04
N ILE A 508 13.80 14.74 -11.77
CA ILE A 508 12.81 15.77 -11.45
C ILE A 508 11.57 15.47 -12.31
N VAL A 509 10.49 15.07 -11.65
CA VAL A 509 9.19 14.80 -12.23
C VAL A 509 8.25 15.94 -11.89
N LYS A 510 8.02 16.85 -12.83
CA LYS A 510 7.08 17.96 -12.64
C LYS A 510 5.65 17.45 -12.76
N SER A 511 4.79 17.76 -11.79
CA SER A 511 3.36 17.42 -11.81
C SER A 511 2.52 18.68 -11.65
N ASP A 512 1.23 18.61 -11.98
CA ASP A 512 0.27 19.71 -11.76
C ASP A 512 0.17 20.15 -10.29
N THR A 513 0.61 19.29 -9.36
CA THR A 513 0.62 19.53 -7.91
C THR A 513 1.96 20.00 -7.35
N GLY A 514 3.00 20.16 -8.19
CA GLY A 514 4.36 20.56 -7.82
C GLY A 514 5.47 19.70 -8.42
N ASP A 515 6.72 20.10 -8.19
CA ASP A 515 7.92 19.36 -8.62
C ASP A 515 8.21 18.21 -7.66
N ILE A 516 8.26 16.98 -8.17
CA ILE A 516 8.66 15.78 -7.44
C ILE A 516 10.12 15.49 -7.78
N VAL A 517 11.00 15.41 -6.79
CA VAL A 517 12.42 15.09 -7.03
C VAL A 517 12.74 13.71 -6.46
N SER A 518 12.92 12.73 -7.33
CA SER A 518 13.51 11.45 -6.96
C SER A 518 15.03 11.57 -7.00
N ARG A 519 15.69 11.35 -5.87
CA ARG A 519 17.15 11.30 -5.74
C ARG A 519 17.55 9.89 -5.31
N ARG A 520 18.61 9.35 -5.90
CA ARG A 520 19.14 8.03 -5.57
C ARG A 520 20.64 8.00 -5.61
#